data_AF-A0A7K1DSK5-F1
#
_entry.id   AF-A0A7K1DSK5-F1
#
_cell.length_a   1.000
_cell.length_b   1.000
_cell.length_c   1.000
_cell.angle_alpha   90.00
_cell.angle_beta   90.00
_cell.angle_gamma   90.00
#
_symmetry.space_group_name_H-M   'P 1'
#
loop_
_entity.id
_entity.type
_entity.pdbx_description
1 polymer ?
#
loop_
_entity_poly.entity_id
_entity_poly.type
_entity_poly.pdbx_seq_one_letter_code
_entity_poly.pdbx_strand_id
1 'polypeptide(L)'
;TTVVPSAGPPCFLDDDLFHLNMITGDEASIFPDQTEFQRRMADEGRLNAATTIPGTSFTVLGGGRTIKQPMSGEEITRIFTHKAEYLRNYKADFDSWLHEQKNAWALEPTDLIGTLKLWWEPLMAMAPQVRAGIGANCLLNAGDLGIYINFVDGTVQQHAGEPFSFRFDIARDLVENVVAQRAVDWSNSLFLSARFTAWRAGEYNEYIYNFFKSLSVERMTRTEAEAKNKLLGVPSDESDIVIGDYEVQRRCPHRNADLSVFGEIDGDDLVCTLHGWKFSLEDGRCRNAAEKAIRVRKRS
;
A
#
# COMPACT_ATOMS: atom_id res chain seq x y z
N THR A 1 -1.01 13.65 -27.65
CA THR A 1 -0.78 13.21 -26.27
C THR A 1 0.38 12.24 -26.24
N THR A 2 1.10 12.09 -25.13
CA THR A 2 2.14 11.06 -24.93
C THR A 2 1.92 10.50 -23.54
N VAL A 3 1.97 9.18 -23.41
CA VAL A 3 1.75 8.49 -22.14
C VAL A 3 3.10 8.16 -21.53
N VAL A 4 3.24 8.34 -20.22
CA VAL A 4 4.49 8.10 -19.48
C VAL A 4 4.15 7.21 -18.29
N PRO A 5 4.89 6.11 -18.06
CA PRO A 5 4.71 5.32 -16.85
C PRO A 5 5.12 6.15 -15.62
N SER A 6 4.32 6.13 -14.56
CA SER A 6 4.59 6.92 -13.34
C SER A 6 5.46 6.19 -12.30
N ALA A 7 5.82 4.94 -12.56
CA ALA A 7 6.62 4.10 -11.67
C ALA A 7 7.36 3.02 -12.49
N GLY A 8 8.33 2.37 -11.85
CA GLY A 8 9.04 1.20 -12.39
C GLY A 8 10.06 1.49 -13.51
N PRO A 9 10.87 0.49 -13.89
CA PRO A 9 10.95 -0.85 -13.29
C PRO A 9 11.54 -0.85 -11.87
N PRO A 10 11.36 -1.92 -11.09
CA PRO A 10 12.04 -2.05 -9.79
C PRO A 10 13.56 -2.09 -9.96
N CYS A 11 14.29 -1.61 -8.94
CA CYS A 11 15.75 -1.57 -8.93
C CYS A 11 16.29 -1.84 -7.51
N PHE A 12 16.01 -3.02 -6.98
CA PHE A 12 16.54 -3.51 -5.71
C PHE A 12 17.96 -4.04 -5.89
N LEU A 13 18.95 -3.34 -5.36
CA LEU A 13 20.37 -3.73 -5.49
C LEU A 13 20.88 -4.55 -4.28
N ASP A 14 20.09 -4.65 -3.21
CA ASP A 14 20.44 -5.51 -2.08
C ASP A 14 20.13 -6.97 -2.39
N ASP A 15 21.04 -7.88 -2.02
CA ASP A 15 20.90 -9.32 -2.27
C ASP A 15 19.62 -9.91 -1.68
N ASP A 16 19.20 -9.44 -0.50
CA ASP A 16 17.99 -9.94 0.17
C ASP A 16 16.71 -9.61 -0.63
N LEU A 17 16.76 -8.57 -1.47
CA LEU A 17 15.62 -8.03 -2.21
C LEU A 17 15.79 -8.16 -3.74
N PHE A 18 16.93 -8.66 -4.23
CA PHE A 18 17.24 -8.69 -5.66
C PHE A 18 16.22 -9.49 -6.47
N HIS A 19 15.60 -10.49 -5.84
CA HIS A 19 14.53 -11.31 -6.42
C HIS A 19 13.25 -10.51 -6.76
N LEU A 20 13.06 -9.31 -6.20
CA LEU A 20 11.92 -8.43 -6.47
C LEU A 20 12.05 -7.63 -7.78
N ASN A 21 13.16 -7.78 -8.51
CA ASN A 21 13.42 -7.01 -9.73
C ASN A 21 12.69 -7.49 -10.98
N MET A 22 11.88 -8.56 -10.91
CA MET A 22 11.12 -9.12 -12.05
C MET A 22 11.99 -9.28 -13.29
N ILE A 23 12.93 -10.22 -13.22
CA ILE A 23 14.01 -10.39 -14.19
C ILE A 23 13.51 -11.07 -15.46
N THR A 24 12.73 -12.12 -15.30
CA THR A 24 12.25 -12.98 -16.40
C THR A 24 10.87 -12.56 -16.92
N GLY A 25 10.10 -11.83 -16.10
CA GLY A 25 8.79 -11.29 -16.45
C GLY A 25 7.61 -12.17 -16.04
N ASP A 26 7.85 -13.36 -15.48
CA ASP A 26 6.81 -14.22 -14.90
C ASP A 26 6.70 -14.08 -13.37
N GLU A 27 7.62 -13.33 -12.75
CA GLU A 27 7.61 -13.10 -11.31
C GLU A 27 6.43 -12.21 -10.90
N ALA A 28 5.77 -12.55 -9.80
CA ALA A 28 4.75 -11.71 -9.21
C ALA A 28 5.37 -10.38 -8.74
N SER A 29 4.92 -9.27 -9.30
CA SER A 29 5.45 -7.94 -9.00
C SER A 29 4.33 -6.90 -8.97
N ILE A 30 4.44 -5.96 -8.04
CA ILE A 30 3.62 -4.75 -7.99
C ILE A 30 4.22 -3.60 -8.80
N PHE A 31 5.47 -3.76 -9.26
CA PHE A 31 6.20 -2.75 -9.99
C PHE A 31 6.04 -2.97 -11.50
N PRO A 32 5.60 -1.96 -12.26
CA PRO A 32 5.41 -2.12 -13.70
C PRO A 32 6.75 -2.23 -14.43
N ASP A 33 6.83 -3.12 -15.41
CA ASP A 33 7.91 -3.09 -16.41
C ASP A 33 7.54 -2.10 -17.52
N GLN A 34 8.51 -1.32 -18.00
CA GLN A 34 8.24 -0.34 -19.05
C GLN A 34 7.95 -0.97 -20.41
N THR A 35 8.58 -2.10 -20.73
CA THR A 35 8.34 -2.80 -22.00
C THR A 35 6.94 -3.42 -22.00
N GLU A 36 6.53 -4.02 -20.88
CA GLU A 36 5.18 -4.58 -20.73
C GLU A 36 4.12 -3.49 -20.70
N PHE A 37 4.40 -2.37 -20.04
CA PHE A 37 3.54 -1.18 -20.09
C PHE A 37 3.35 -0.71 -21.54
N GLN A 38 4.44 -0.55 -22.30
CA GLN A 38 4.35 -0.13 -23.70
C GLN A 38 3.60 -1.14 -24.57
N ARG A 39 3.83 -2.45 -24.36
CA ARG A 39 3.12 -3.53 -25.04
C ARG A 39 1.61 -3.43 -24.81
N ARG A 40 1.18 -3.31 -23.55
CA ARG A 40 -0.22 -3.13 -23.19
C ARG A 40 -0.84 -1.87 -23.80
N MET A 41 -0.13 -0.75 -23.77
CA MET A 41 -0.60 0.49 -24.39
C MET A 41 -0.77 0.33 -25.91
N ALA A 42 0.16 -0.37 -26.58
CA ALA A 42 0.06 -0.67 -28.00
C ALA A 42 -1.12 -1.60 -28.33
N ASP A 43 -1.38 -2.62 -27.50
CA ASP A 43 -2.56 -3.50 -27.63
C ASP A 43 -3.88 -2.70 -27.51
N GLU A 44 -3.90 -1.63 -26.72
CA GLU A 44 -5.02 -0.67 -26.61
C GLU A 44 -5.04 0.39 -27.74
N GLY A 45 -4.17 0.26 -28.76
CA GLY A 45 -4.08 1.20 -29.89
C GLY A 45 -3.36 2.52 -29.56
N ARG A 46 -2.68 2.62 -28.42
CA ARG A 46 -1.96 3.81 -27.96
C ARG A 46 -0.45 3.67 -28.17
N LEU A 47 0.01 4.08 -29.36
CA LEU A 47 1.40 3.94 -29.80
C LEU A 47 2.35 5.06 -29.31
N ASN A 48 1.88 5.92 -28.42
CA ASN A 48 2.57 7.13 -27.94
C ASN A 48 3.07 6.99 -26.49
N ALA A 49 3.30 5.76 -26.02
CA ALA A 49 3.88 5.47 -24.72
C ALA A 49 5.41 5.63 -24.75
N ALA A 50 5.94 6.53 -23.94
CA ALA A 50 7.37 6.81 -23.86
C ALA A 50 8.10 5.81 -22.95
N THR A 51 9.28 5.37 -23.37
CA THR A 51 10.26 4.71 -22.50
C THR A 51 10.99 5.78 -21.69
N THR A 52 11.06 5.61 -20.36
CA THR A 52 11.66 6.58 -19.44
C THR A 52 12.71 5.91 -18.56
N ILE A 53 13.97 6.12 -18.87
CA ILE A 53 15.09 5.65 -18.05
C ILE A 53 15.72 6.83 -17.30
N PRO A 54 16.54 6.59 -16.26
CA PRO A 54 17.32 7.65 -15.63
C PRO A 54 18.09 8.46 -16.69
N GLY A 55 17.86 9.78 -16.73
CA GLY A 55 18.44 10.68 -17.73
C GLY A 55 17.56 10.97 -18.97
N THR A 56 16.42 10.28 -19.15
CA THR A 56 15.43 10.68 -20.17
C THR A 56 14.90 12.08 -19.88
N SER A 57 14.85 12.93 -20.90
CA SER A 57 14.38 14.32 -20.78
C SER A 57 13.24 14.62 -21.75
N PHE A 58 12.28 15.42 -21.29
CA PHE A 58 11.13 15.86 -22.07
C PHE A 58 11.19 17.37 -22.27
N THR A 59 11.05 17.82 -23.52
CA THR A 59 10.84 19.22 -23.86
C THR A 59 9.41 19.39 -24.34
N VAL A 60 8.66 20.29 -23.69
CA VAL A 60 7.26 20.59 -24.04
C VAL A 60 7.19 22.05 -24.50
N LEU A 61 6.94 22.27 -25.79
CA LEU A 61 6.88 23.60 -26.41
C LEU A 61 5.71 23.67 -27.38
N GLY A 62 4.83 24.66 -27.22
CA GLY A 62 3.71 24.91 -28.15
C GLY A 62 2.77 23.72 -28.38
N GLY A 63 2.59 22.86 -27.37
CA GLY A 63 1.80 21.61 -27.49
C GLY A 63 2.54 20.43 -28.14
N GLY A 64 3.74 20.66 -28.68
CA GLY A 64 4.66 19.62 -29.14
C GLY A 64 5.48 19.03 -27.98
N ARG A 65 5.92 17.78 -28.15
CA ARG A 65 6.78 17.07 -27.21
C ARG A 65 7.97 16.46 -27.94
N THR A 66 9.17 16.76 -27.46
CA THR A 66 10.41 16.07 -27.85
C THR A 66 10.92 15.26 -26.67
N ILE A 67 11.28 14.01 -26.92
CA ILE A 67 11.88 13.11 -25.93
C ILE A 67 13.33 12.92 -26.33
N LYS A 68 14.25 13.22 -25.42
CA LYS A 68 15.68 12.97 -25.62
C LYS A 68 16.12 11.86 -24.66
N GLN A 69 16.66 10.80 -25.23
CA GLN A 69 17.23 9.70 -24.47
C GLN A 69 18.70 9.95 -24.13
N PRO A 70 19.20 9.44 -22.99
CA PRO A 70 20.58 9.63 -22.56
C PRO A 70 21.57 8.72 -23.29
N MET A 71 21.08 7.71 -24.01
CA MET A 71 21.88 6.69 -24.70
C MET A 71 21.14 6.18 -25.95
N SER A 72 21.78 5.32 -26.73
CA SER A 72 21.21 4.77 -27.97
C SER A 72 20.03 3.83 -27.71
N GLY A 73 19.18 3.61 -28.72
CA GLY A 73 18.06 2.68 -28.61
C GLY A 73 18.48 1.22 -28.36
N GLU A 74 19.64 0.82 -28.87
CA GLU A 74 20.22 -0.51 -28.62
C GLU A 74 20.62 -0.67 -27.14
N GLU A 75 21.28 0.33 -26.56
CA GLU A 75 21.64 0.34 -25.13
C GLU A 75 20.39 0.30 -24.24
N ILE A 76 19.35 1.09 -24.58
CA ILE A 76 18.07 1.04 -23.86
C ILE A 76 17.44 -0.35 -23.94
N THR A 77 17.39 -0.94 -25.14
CA THR A 77 16.80 -2.28 -25.34
C THR A 77 17.54 -3.32 -24.49
N ARG A 78 18.87 -3.24 -24.43
CA ARG A 78 19.72 -4.13 -23.66
C ARG A 78 19.44 -4.08 -22.14
N ILE A 79 19.03 -2.94 -21.59
CA ILE A 79 18.61 -2.83 -20.17
C ILE A 79 17.46 -3.81 -19.88
N PHE A 80 16.51 -3.94 -20.80
CA PHE A 80 15.32 -4.75 -20.59
C PHE A 80 15.49 -6.21 -21.06
N THR A 81 16.29 -6.48 -22.10
CA THR A 81 16.56 -7.85 -22.58
C THR A 81 17.66 -8.57 -21.80
N HIS A 82 18.61 -7.84 -21.21
CA HIS A 82 19.68 -8.37 -20.36
C HIS A 82 19.59 -7.83 -18.91
N LYS A 83 18.36 -7.74 -18.38
CA LYS A 83 18.04 -7.08 -17.10
C LYS A 83 18.88 -7.60 -15.92
N ALA A 84 19.08 -8.91 -15.82
CA ALA A 84 19.90 -9.51 -14.76
C ALA A 84 21.35 -9.03 -14.79
N GLU A 85 21.94 -8.95 -15.98
CA GLU A 85 23.31 -8.50 -16.18
C GLU A 85 23.43 -7.01 -15.84
N TYR A 86 22.50 -6.20 -16.37
CA TYR A 86 22.43 -4.77 -16.10
C TYR A 86 22.36 -4.47 -14.59
N LEU A 87 21.44 -5.13 -13.86
CA LEU A 87 21.26 -4.90 -12.43
C LEU A 87 22.43 -5.41 -11.59
N ARG A 88 23.12 -6.48 -11.98
CA ARG A 88 24.33 -6.94 -11.28
C ARG A 88 25.49 -5.97 -11.46
N ASN A 89 25.67 -5.43 -12.66
CA ASN A 89 26.67 -4.38 -12.89
C ASN A 89 26.33 -3.14 -12.06
N TYR A 90 25.06 -2.73 -12.04
CA TYR A 90 24.64 -1.59 -11.25
C TYR A 90 24.78 -1.84 -9.73
N LYS A 91 24.49 -3.05 -9.25
CA LYS A 91 24.74 -3.45 -7.86
C LYS A 91 26.23 -3.32 -7.53
N ALA A 92 27.14 -3.77 -8.41
CA ALA A 92 28.57 -3.71 -8.17
C ALA A 92 29.07 -2.27 -7.92
N ASP A 93 28.50 -1.28 -8.61
CA ASP A 93 28.82 0.13 -8.41
C ASP A 93 28.46 0.64 -6.99
N PHE A 94 27.44 0.03 -6.36
CA PHE A 94 26.90 0.44 -5.05
C PHE A 94 27.26 -0.53 -3.91
N ASP A 95 27.97 -1.62 -4.21
CA ASP A 95 28.12 -2.75 -3.29
C ASP A 95 28.80 -2.33 -1.97
N SER A 96 29.89 -1.55 -2.05
CA SER A 96 30.56 -1.02 -0.85
C SER A 96 29.65 -0.13 -0.02
N TRP A 97 28.88 0.75 -0.68
CA TRP A 97 27.97 1.66 0.01
C TRP A 97 26.83 0.88 0.69
N LEU A 98 26.24 -0.12 0.01
CA LEU A 98 25.20 -0.98 0.58
C LEU A 98 25.69 -1.72 1.82
N HIS A 99 26.89 -2.31 1.77
CA HIS A 99 27.49 -2.98 2.93
C HIS A 99 27.70 -2.01 4.10
N GLU A 100 28.21 -0.81 3.84
CA GLU A 100 28.38 0.21 4.87
C GLU A 100 27.05 0.64 5.49
N GLN A 101 26.01 0.87 4.67
CA GLN A 101 24.67 1.21 5.16
C GLN A 101 24.07 0.10 6.02
N LYS A 102 24.13 -1.17 5.59
CA LYS A 102 23.62 -2.30 6.36
C LYS A 102 24.33 -2.45 7.71
N ASN A 103 25.66 -2.33 7.70
CA ASN A 103 26.44 -2.41 8.93
C ASN A 103 26.10 -1.29 9.93
N ALA A 104 25.72 -0.11 9.43
CA ALA A 104 25.30 1.01 10.27
C ALA A 104 23.90 0.81 10.92
N TRP A 105 23.11 -0.17 10.47
CA TRP A 105 21.81 -0.47 11.09
C TRP A 105 21.95 -1.29 12.38
N ALA A 106 23.09 -1.94 12.59
CA ALA A 106 23.31 -2.74 13.78
C ALA A 106 23.21 -1.84 15.03
N LEU A 107 22.24 -2.16 15.89
CA LEU A 107 22.02 -1.49 17.17
C LEU A 107 22.12 -2.53 18.27
N GLU A 108 22.69 -2.12 19.41
CA GLU A 108 22.63 -2.92 20.63
C GLU A 108 21.16 -3.12 21.04
N PRO A 109 20.73 -4.36 21.34
CA PRO A 109 19.35 -4.63 21.71
C PRO A 109 18.91 -3.80 22.92
N THR A 110 17.73 -3.19 22.82
CA THR A 110 17.11 -2.39 23.88
C THR A 110 15.93 -3.11 24.53
N ASP A 111 15.36 -2.52 25.59
CA ASP A 111 14.05 -2.92 26.09
C ASP A 111 12.94 -2.45 25.13
N LEU A 112 12.79 -3.16 24.02
CA LEU A 112 11.75 -2.87 23.02
C LEU A 112 10.35 -3.00 23.61
N ILE A 113 10.09 -4.02 24.42
CA ILE A 113 8.75 -4.25 24.96
C ILE A 113 8.37 -3.10 25.89
N GLY A 114 9.22 -2.72 26.83
CA GLY A 114 8.96 -1.58 27.71
C GLY A 114 8.81 -0.27 26.93
N THR A 115 9.64 -0.05 25.91
CA THR A 115 9.59 1.15 25.06
C THR A 115 8.31 1.24 24.24
N LEU A 116 7.89 0.13 23.62
CA LEU A 116 6.65 0.03 22.86
C LEU A 116 5.44 0.09 23.77
N LYS A 117 5.49 -0.50 24.97
CA LYS A 117 4.44 -0.42 25.98
C LYS A 117 4.11 1.03 26.33
N LEU A 118 5.13 1.80 26.70
CA LEU A 118 4.98 3.22 27.05
C LEU A 118 4.48 4.08 25.87
N TRP A 119 4.75 3.66 24.64
CA TRP A 119 4.38 4.41 23.45
C TRP A 119 3.01 4.03 22.88
N TRP A 120 2.74 2.74 22.72
CA TRP A 120 1.59 2.22 21.97
C TRP A 120 0.37 1.97 22.83
N GLU A 121 0.50 1.62 24.11
CA GLU A 121 -0.67 1.41 24.99
C GLU A 121 -1.53 2.67 25.12
N PRO A 122 -0.98 3.88 25.30
CA PRO A 122 -1.79 5.11 25.29
C PRO A 122 -2.50 5.36 23.96
N LEU A 123 -1.87 5.02 22.82
CA LEU A 123 -2.48 5.16 21.49
C LEU A 123 -3.61 4.15 21.28
N MET A 124 -3.43 2.92 21.75
CA MET A 124 -4.47 1.89 21.75
C MET A 124 -5.65 2.28 22.66
N ALA A 125 -5.37 2.82 23.84
CA ALA A 125 -6.38 3.27 24.78
C ALA A 125 -7.30 4.34 24.17
N MET A 126 -6.75 5.28 23.39
CA MET A 126 -7.54 6.31 22.71
C MET A 126 -8.19 5.87 21.38
N ALA A 127 -7.92 4.65 20.90
CA ALA A 127 -8.37 4.16 19.59
C ALA A 127 -9.24 2.88 19.65
N PRO A 128 -10.36 2.87 20.41
CA PRO A 128 -11.21 1.69 20.54
C PRO A 128 -11.83 1.22 19.21
N GLN A 129 -12.16 2.12 18.28
CA GLN A 129 -12.73 1.73 16.98
C GLN A 129 -11.68 1.12 16.04
N VAL A 130 -10.44 1.63 16.07
CA VAL A 130 -9.33 0.96 15.36
C VAL A 130 -9.14 -0.44 15.91
N ARG A 131 -9.09 -0.61 17.24
CA ARG A 131 -8.92 -1.93 17.87
C ARG A 131 -10.07 -2.88 17.54
N ALA A 132 -11.31 -2.40 17.58
CA ALA A 132 -12.49 -3.17 17.17
C ALA A 132 -12.42 -3.59 15.69
N GLY A 133 -11.98 -2.70 14.80
CA GLY A 133 -11.78 -3.00 13.38
C GLY A 133 -10.65 -3.99 13.11
N ILE A 134 -9.60 -4.02 13.96
CA ILE A 134 -8.56 -5.06 13.91
C ILE A 134 -9.16 -6.41 14.34
N GLY A 135 -9.90 -6.43 15.45
CA GLY A 135 -10.69 -7.59 15.89
C GLY A 135 -9.90 -8.83 16.33
N ALA A 136 -8.58 -8.77 16.35
CA ALA A 136 -7.70 -9.86 16.77
C ALA A 136 -6.32 -9.34 17.20
N ASN A 137 -5.50 -10.22 17.78
CA ASN A 137 -4.16 -9.86 18.27
C ASN A 137 -3.08 -10.11 17.24
N CYS A 138 -1.95 -9.41 17.40
CA CYS A 138 -0.82 -9.44 16.47
C CYS A 138 0.46 -9.86 17.18
N LEU A 139 1.20 -10.76 16.55
CA LEU A 139 2.57 -11.09 16.91
C LEU A 139 3.54 -10.31 16.02
N LEU A 140 4.35 -9.44 16.62
CA LEU A 140 5.51 -8.85 15.97
C LEU A 140 6.75 -9.65 16.41
N ASN A 141 7.26 -10.49 15.53
CA ASN A 141 8.53 -11.20 15.73
C ASN A 141 9.69 -10.30 15.28
N ALA A 142 10.40 -9.73 16.23
CA ALA A 142 11.61 -8.96 16.02
C ALA A 142 12.84 -9.86 16.19
N GLY A 143 13.13 -10.69 15.18
CA GLY A 143 14.16 -11.72 15.25
C GLY A 143 13.85 -12.77 16.33
N ASP A 144 14.60 -12.74 17.42
CA ASP A 144 14.47 -13.64 18.57
C ASP A 144 13.41 -13.20 19.59
N LEU A 145 12.91 -11.97 19.48
CA LEU A 145 11.95 -11.40 20.41
C LEU A 145 10.52 -11.40 19.84
N GLY A 146 9.66 -12.25 20.39
CA GLY A 146 8.23 -12.23 20.14
C GLY A 146 7.54 -11.14 20.96
N ILE A 147 6.98 -10.12 20.29
CA ILE A 147 6.25 -9.01 20.90
C ILE A 147 4.77 -9.20 20.60
N TYR A 148 3.98 -9.43 21.64
CA TYR A 148 2.54 -9.60 21.53
C TYR A 148 1.81 -8.27 21.70
N ILE A 149 1.06 -7.89 20.67
CA ILE A 149 0.22 -6.69 20.65
C ILE A 149 -1.22 -7.17 20.84
N ASN A 150 -1.71 -7.01 22.06
CA ASN A 150 -3.07 -7.35 22.44
C ASN A 150 -4.00 -6.17 22.13
N PHE A 151 -4.60 -6.17 20.95
CA PHE A 151 -5.54 -5.11 20.57
C PHE A 151 -6.86 -5.21 21.33
N VAL A 152 -7.25 -6.39 21.84
CA VAL A 152 -8.45 -6.55 22.65
C VAL A 152 -8.33 -5.74 23.95
N ASP A 153 -7.25 -5.95 24.69
CA ASP A 153 -7.02 -5.28 25.98
C ASP A 153 -6.25 -3.95 25.85
N GLY A 154 -5.64 -3.70 24.69
CA GLY A 154 -4.83 -2.52 24.43
C GLY A 154 -3.45 -2.56 25.09
N THR A 155 -2.84 -3.75 25.18
CA THR A 155 -1.56 -3.97 25.86
C THR A 155 -0.45 -4.47 24.94
N VAL A 156 0.80 -4.22 25.34
CA VAL A 156 2.01 -4.77 24.70
C VAL A 156 2.78 -5.58 25.74
N GLN A 157 3.13 -6.82 25.39
CA GLN A 157 3.82 -7.75 26.27
C GLN A 157 4.72 -8.71 25.49
N GLN A 158 5.57 -9.46 26.20
CA GLN A 158 6.30 -10.56 25.58
C GLN A 158 5.32 -11.67 25.20
N HIS A 159 5.48 -12.23 24.00
CA HIS A 159 4.68 -13.37 23.59
C HIS A 159 5.07 -14.62 24.37
N ALA A 160 4.07 -15.28 24.97
CA ALA A 160 4.18 -16.46 25.80
C ALA A 160 3.31 -17.63 25.26
N GLY A 161 2.91 -17.58 23.98
CA GLY A 161 2.11 -18.61 23.33
C GLY A 161 0.63 -18.26 23.16
N GLU A 162 0.25 -17.01 23.41
CA GLU A 162 -1.11 -16.51 23.17
C GLU A 162 -1.50 -16.61 21.68
N PRO A 163 -2.79 -16.84 21.37
CA PRO A 163 -3.25 -16.88 19.99
C PRO A 163 -3.22 -15.49 19.35
N PHE A 164 -2.85 -15.45 18.07
CA PHE A 164 -2.86 -14.25 17.24
C PHE A 164 -3.46 -14.58 15.87
N SER A 165 -3.95 -13.56 15.17
CA SER A 165 -4.45 -13.69 13.78
C SER A 165 -3.61 -12.92 12.79
N PHE A 166 -2.63 -12.16 13.26
CA PHE A 166 -1.67 -11.43 12.44
C PHE A 166 -0.27 -11.69 12.94
N ARG A 167 0.69 -11.83 12.02
CA ARG A 167 2.10 -11.95 12.35
C ARG A 167 2.94 -11.11 11.39
N PHE A 168 3.92 -10.40 11.92
CA PHE A 168 4.97 -9.74 11.16
C PHE A 168 6.31 -10.29 11.63
N ASP A 169 7.12 -10.83 10.72
CA ASP A 169 8.48 -11.27 11.00
C ASP A 169 9.45 -10.25 10.40
N ILE A 170 10.22 -9.59 11.26
CA ILE A 170 11.11 -8.47 10.93
C ILE A 170 12.45 -8.68 11.66
N ALA A 171 13.56 -8.34 11.00
CA ALA A 171 14.86 -8.35 11.64
C ALA A 171 14.89 -7.38 12.85
N ARG A 172 15.56 -7.81 13.94
CA ARG A 172 15.56 -7.09 15.22
C ARG A 172 16.12 -5.68 15.09
N ASP A 173 17.23 -5.52 14.38
CA ASP A 173 17.90 -4.26 14.08
C ASP A 173 16.98 -3.24 13.38
N LEU A 174 16.15 -3.68 12.43
CA LEU A 174 15.20 -2.80 11.75
C LEU A 174 14.12 -2.29 12.71
N VAL A 175 13.61 -3.16 13.58
CA VAL A 175 12.62 -2.77 14.60
C VAL A 175 13.24 -1.80 15.61
N GLU A 176 14.45 -2.08 16.09
CA GLU A 176 15.22 -1.19 16.96
C GLU A 176 15.40 0.20 16.32
N ASN A 177 15.78 0.26 15.04
CA ASN A 177 15.99 1.52 14.33
C ASN A 177 14.73 2.38 14.28
N VAL A 178 13.60 1.81 13.86
CA VAL A 178 12.36 2.59 13.74
C VAL A 178 11.80 3.01 15.11
N VAL A 179 12.04 2.21 16.15
CA VAL A 179 11.68 2.56 17.53
C VAL A 179 12.59 3.67 18.07
N ALA A 180 13.91 3.57 17.86
CA ALA A 180 14.89 4.58 18.27
C ALA A 180 14.62 5.94 17.60
N GLN A 181 14.22 5.94 16.33
CA GLN A 181 13.84 7.15 15.58
C GLN A 181 12.46 7.69 15.96
N ARG A 182 11.68 6.98 16.80
CA ARG A 182 10.27 7.26 17.09
C ARG A 182 9.47 7.44 15.79
N ALA A 183 9.71 6.57 14.81
CA ALA A 183 9.06 6.65 13.51
C ALA A 183 7.55 6.43 13.67
N VAL A 184 6.76 7.47 13.46
CA VAL A 184 5.30 7.45 13.71
C VAL A 184 4.50 6.82 12.57
N ASP A 185 5.16 6.41 11.49
CA ASP A 185 4.58 5.86 10.26
C ASP A 185 5.43 4.68 9.77
N TRP A 186 5.15 3.48 10.28
CA TRP A 186 5.90 2.28 9.92
C TRP A 186 5.58 1.78 8.51
N SER A 187 4.43 2.18 7.95
CA SER A 187 4.17 1.98 6.51
C SER A 187 5.32 2.58 5.70
N ASN A 188 5.64 3.85 5.94
CA ASN A 188 6.71 4.53 5.22
C ASN A 188 8.11 4.10 5.69
N SER A 189 8.34 4.03 7.00
CA SER A 189 9.69 3.84 7.55
C SER A 189 10.16 2.39 7.62
N LEU A 190 9.26 1.40 7.44
CA LEU A 190 9.59 -0.02 7.57
C LEU A 190 8.97 -0.87 6.46
N PHE A 191 7.65 -0.86 6.28
CA PHE A 191 6.98 -1.81 5.38
C PHE A 191 7.31 -1.55 3.90
N LEU A 192 7.49 -0.29 3.48
CA LEU A 192 7.95 0.03 2.13
C LEU A 192 9.38 -0.44 1.82
N SER A 193 10.16 -0.87 2.82
CA SER A 193 11.47 -1.48 2.58
C SER A 193 11.40 -2.89 1.98
N ALA A 194 10.23 -3.54 2.03
CA ALA A 194 10.03 -4.95 1.68
C ALA A 194 10.89 -5.95 2.51
N ARG A 195 11.47 -5.52 3.65
CA ARG A 195 12.30 -6.35 4.53
C ARG A 195 11.54 -7.00 5.67
N PHE A 196 10.33 -7.46 5.40
CA PHE A 196 9.53 -8.20 6.36
C PHE A 196 8.72 -9.27 5.65
N THR A 197 8.33 -10.29 6.40
CA THR A 197 7.25 -11.19 5.97
C THR A 197 6.06 -11.02 6.88
N ALA A 198 4.86 -11.24 6.35
CA ALA A 198 3.64 -11.15 7.13
C ALA A 198 2.74 -12.35 6.87
N TRP A 199 2.01 -12.73 7.91
CA TRP A 199 1.00 -13.78 7.86
C TRP A 199 -0.29 -13.26 8.49
N ARG A 200 -1.43 -13.74 7.98
CA ARG A 200 -2.75 -13.43 8.52
C ARG A 200 -3.66 -14.66 8.48
N ALA A 201 -4.51 -14.79 9.48
CA ALA A 201 -5.69 -15.63 9.42
C ALA A 201 -6.87 -14.82 8.84
N GLY A 202 -7.58 -15.40 7.87
CA GLY A 202 -8.69 -14.71 7.22
C GLY A 202 -8.22 -13.66 6.21
N GLU A 203 -9.09 -12.68 5.90
CA GLU A 203 -8.95 -11.67 4.84
C GLU A 203 -8.01 -10.49 5.19
N TYR A 204 -7.71 -9.64 4.21
CA TYR A 204 -6.94 -8.42 4.45
C TYR A 204 -7.67 -7.50 5.44
N ASN A 205 -6.95 -7.01 6.45
CA ASN A 205 -7.47 -6.07 7.44
C ASN A 205 -6.76 -4.72 7.27
N GLU A 206 -7.50 -3.67 6.89
CA GLU A 206 -6.91 -2.33 6.72
C GLU A 206 -6.63 -1.62 8.05
N TYR A 207 -7.33 -1.97 9.14
CA TYR A 207 -7.19 -1.32 10.44
C TYR A 207 -5.84 -1.60 11.08
N ILE A 208 -5.30 -2.82 10.93
CA ILE A 208 -3.96 -3.14 11.45
C ILE A 208 -2.88 -2.36 10.71
N TYR A 209 -3.02 -2.19 9.39
CA TYR A 209 -2.11 -1.36 8.61
C TYR A 209 -2.20 0.12 9.03
N ASN A 210 -3.42 0.62 9.23
CA ASN A 210 -3.66 1.99 9.66
C ASN A 210 -3.12 2.26 11.06
N PHE A 211 -3.14 1.28 11.97
CA PHE A 211 -2.50 1.40 13.28
C PHE A 211 -0.99 1.64 13.15
N PHE A 212 -0.28 0.81 12.39
CA PHE A 212 1.17 0.93 12.19
C PHE A 212 1.57 2.21 11.43
N LYS A 213 0.67 2.80 10.63
CA LYS A 213 0.87 4.10 9.95
C LYS A 213 0.67 5.33 10.86
N SER A 214 0.09 5.13 12.04
CA SER A 214 -0.46 6.21 12.87
C SER A 214 0.02 6.19 14.33
N LEU A 215 1.31 5.95 14.55
CA LEU A 215 1.91 5.79 15.88
C LEU A 215 2.21 7.13 16.58
N SER A 216 1.30 8.11 16.46
CA SER A 216 1.31 9.37 17.21
C SER A 216 -0.10 9.78 17.60
N VAL A 217 -0.24 10.62 18.63
CA VAL A 217 -1.55 11.10 19.11
C VAL A 217 -2.35 11.77 17.98
N GLU A 218 -1.71 12.65 17.21
CA GLU A 218 -2.36 13.35 16.08
C GLU A 218 -2.84 12.37 15.01
N ARG A 219 -1.97 11.44 14.58
CA ARG A 219 -2.30 10.49 13.51
C ARG A 219 -3.35 9.48 13.98
N MET A 220 -3.21 8.97 15.20
CA MET A 220 -4.14 8.01 15.79
C MET A 220 -5.52 8.64 15.98
N THR A 221 -5.60 9.91 16.39
CA THR A 221 -6.88 10.63 16.49
C THR A 221 -7.62 10.66 15.15
N ARG A 222 -6.92 10.97 14.05
CA ARG A 222 -7.52 10.95 12.71
C ARG A 222 -7.92 9.55 12.28
N THR A 223 -7.06 8.55 12.55
CA THR A 223 -7.32 7.15 12.19
C THR A 223 -8.50 6.57 12.97
N GLU A 224 -8.64 6.90 14.26
CA GLU A 224 -9.79 6.54 15.08
C GLU A 224 -11.08 7.18 14.59
N ALA A 225 -11.05 8.47 14.23
CA ALA A 225 -12.20 9.14 13.63
C ALA A 225 -12.62 8.49 12.30
N GLU A 226 -11.66 8.13 11.44
CA GLU A 226 -11.92 7.40 10.20
C GLU A 226 -12.50 6.01 10.49
N ALA A 227 -11.95 5.27 11.45
CA ALA A 227 -12.44 3.95 11.85
C ALA A 227 -13.88 4.02 12.38
N LYS A 228 -14.17 5.01 13.23
CA LYS A 228 -15.51 5.30 13.74
C LYS A 228 -16.49 5.56 12.60
N ASN A 229 -16.13 6.43 11.66
CA ASN A 229 -16.96 6.75 10.50
C ASN A 229 -17.17 5.52 9.58
N LYS A 230 -16.16 4.64 9.46
CA LYS A 230 -16.29 3.42 8.66
C LYS A 230 -17.21 2.38 9.32
N LEU A 231 -17.11 2.19 10.63
CA LEU A 231 -17.87 1.18 11.36
C LEU A 231 -19.33 1.60 11.58
N LEU A 232 -19.57 2.89 11.87
CA LEU A 232 -20.93 3.42 12.03
C LEU A 232 -21.61 3.73 10.68
N GLY A 233 -20.85 3.65 9.58
CA GLY A 233 -21.22 4.28 8.31
C GLY A 233 -21.05 5.80 8.40
N VAL A 234 -20.72 6.46 7.28
CA VAL A 234 -20.74 7.93 7.24
C VAL A 234 -22.22 8.33 7.25
N PRO A 235 -22.72 9.03 8.29
CA PRO A 235 -24.05 9.61 8.22
C PRO A 235 -24.07 10.56 7.04
N SER A 236 -24.87 10.23 6.03
CA SER A 236 -25.13 11.13 4.91
C SER A 236 -26.49 11.75 5.16
N ASP A 237 -26.49 12.92 5.80
CA ASP A 237 -27.63 13.82 5.80
C ASP A 237 -27.81 14.48 4.43
N GLU A 238 -26.87 14.24 3.51
CA GLU A 238 -26.96 14.65 2.11
C GLU A 238 -28.08 13.87 1.41
N SER A 239 -28.85 14.59 0.60
CA SER A 239 -29.89 14.00 -0.25
C SER A 239 -29.30 12.96 -1.19
N ASP A 240 -30.08 11.91 -1.44
CA ASP A 240 -29.79 10.96 -2.50
C ASP A 240 -29.68 11.71 -3.86
N ILE A 241 -28.85 11.18 -4.74
CA ILE A 241 -28.54 11.73 -6.07
C ILE A 241 -29.12 10.83 -7.16
N VAL A 242 -29.21 11.35 -8.38
CA VAL A 242 -29.67 10.59 -9.54
C VAL A 242 -28.48 10.19 -10.41
N ILE A 243 -28.37 8.90 -10.72
CA ILE A 243 -27.43 8.35 -11.72
C ILE A 243 -28.25 7.48 -12.67
N GLY A 244 -28.39 7.91 -13.92
CA GLY A 244 -29.28 7.28 -14.90
C GLY A 244 -30.73 7.17 -14.39
N ASP A 245 -31.28 5.96 -14.44
CA ASP A 245 -32.64 5.64 -13.99
C ASP A 245 -32.73 5.35 -12.49
N TYR A 246 -31.66 5.56 -11.72
CA TYR A 246 -31.60 5.20 -10.31
C TYR A 246 -31.40 6.43 -9.43
N GLU A 247 -32.01 6.39 -8.26
CA GLU A 247 -31.73 7.28 -7.15
C GLU A 247 -30.90 6.53 -6.12
N VAL A 248 -29.74 7.10 -5.76
CA VAL A 248 -28.71 6.43 -4.96
C VAL A 248 -28.18 7.38 -3.89
N GLN A 249 -27.75 6.85 -2.74
CA GLN A 249 -27.05 7.68 -1.76
C GLN A 249 -25.80 8.32 -2.37
N ARG A 250 -25.48 9.56 -1.99
CA ARG A 250 -24.34 10.29 -2.58
C ARG A 250 -22.98 9.73 -2.22
N ARG A 251 -22.82 9.20 -1.01
CA ARG A 251 -21.53 8.74 -0.50
C ARG A 251 -21.39 7.23 -0.61
N CYS A 252 -20.31 6.77 -1.24
CA CYS A 252 -19.92 5.36 -1.21
C CYS A 252 -19.59 4.95 0.23
N PRO A 253 -20.18 3.86 0.76
CA PRO A 253 -20.07 3.50 2.17
C PRO A 253 -18.69 2.94 2.57
N HIS A 254 -17.83 2.62 1.60
CA HIS A 254 -16.48 2.11 1.85
C HIS A 254 -15.48 3.21 2.20
N ARG A 255 -15.29 4.19 1.30
CA ARG A 255 -14.29 5.28 1.44
C ARG A 255 -14.84 6.66 1.11
N ASN A 256 -16.15 6.86 1.31
CA ASN A 256 -16.80 8.16 1.23
C ASN A 256 -16.67 8.89 -0.13
N ALA A 257 -16.40 8.13 -1.21
CA ALA A 257 -16.34 8.68 -2.56
C ALA A 257 -17.68 9.33 -2.92
N ASP A 258 -17.64 10.49 -3.56
CA ASP A 258 -18.84 11.15 -4.09
C ASP A 258 -19.30 10.41 -5.35
N LEU A 259 -20.38 9.63 -5.25
CA LEU A 259 -20.94 8.87 -6.37
C LEU A 259 -21.54 9.78 -7.45
N SER A 260 -21.79 11.07 -7.17
CA SER A 260 -22.18 12.01 -8.24
C SER A 260 -21.01 12.32 -9.19
N VAL A 261 -19.77 12.09 -8.74
CA VAL A 261 -18.55 12.29 -9.52
C VAL A 261 -17.99 10.96 -10.02
N PHE A 262 -18.04 9.92 -9.18
CA PHE A 262 -17.37 8.64 -9.41
C PHE A 262 -18.34 7.45 -9.57
N GLY A 263 -19.65 7.67 -9.58
CA GLY A 263 -20.63 6.60 -9.78
C GLY A 263 -20.95 6.44 -11.26
N GLU A 264 -20.82 5.21 -11.77
CA GLU A 264 -21.14 4.85 -13.15
C GLU A 264 -21.97 3.57 -13.19
N ILE A 265 -22.98 3.50 -14.06
CA ILE A 265 -23.78 2.29 -14.25
C ILE A 265 -23.09 1.42 -15.31
N ASP A 266 -22.77 0.18 -14.92
CA ASP A 266 -22.18 -0.85 -15.77
C ASP A 266 -23.06 -2.11 -15.68
N GLY A 267 -23.95 -2.29 -16.65
CA GLY A 267 -24.89 -3.40 -16.67
C GLY A 267 -25.89 -3.35 -15.50
N ASP A 268 -25.82 -4.35 -14.62
CA ASP A 268 -26.65 -4.47 -13.43
C ASP A 268 -25.99 -3.92 -12.15
N ASP A 269 -24.83 -3.27 -12.29
CA ASP A 269 -24.05 -2.71 -11.19
C ASP A 269 -23.92 -1.18 -11.27
N LEU A 270 -23.95 -0.52 -10.11
CA LEU A 270 -23.32 0.78 -9.91
C LEU A 270 -21.86 0.58 -9.52
N VAL A 271 -20.95 1.19 -10.26
CA VAL A 271 -19.51 1.13 -10.06
C VAL A 271 -19.01 2.43 -9.46
N CYS A 272 -18.30 2.36 -8.33
CA CYS A 272 -17.52 3.47 -7.80
C CYS A 272 -16.16 3.52 -8.50
N THR A 273 -16.05 4.27 -9.60
CA THR A 273 -14.86 4.31 -10.48
C THR A 273 -13.57 4.77 -9.78
N LEU A 274 -13.67 5.49 -8.66
CA LEU A 274 -12.50 5.87 -7.86
C LEU A 274 -11.76 4.67 -7.24
N HIS A 275 -12.48 3.60 -6.89
CA HIS A 275 -11.92 2.48 -6.12
C HIS A 275 -12.33 1.09 -6.67
N GLY A 276 -13.20 1.04 -7.68
CA GLY A 276 -13.61 -0.19 -8.36
C GLY A 276 -14.67 -1.03 -7.65
N TRP A 277 -15.30 -0.56 -6.56
CA TRP A 277 -16.39 -1.31 -5.92
C TRP A 277 -17.64 -1.34 -6.80
N LYS A 278 -18.25 -2.51 -6.88
CA LYS A 278 -19.47 -2.77 -7.65
C LYS A 278 -20.63 -3.06 -6.71
N PHE A 279 -21.75 -2.38 -6.91
CA PHE A 279 -22.97 -2.52 -6.13
C PHE A 279 -24.11 -2.96 -7.03
N SER A 280 -24.78 -4.04 -6.66
CA SER A 280 -25.97 -4.51 -7.37
C SER A 280 -27.04 -3.40 -7.42
N LEU A 281 -27.56 -3.07 -8.60
CA LEU A 281 -28.66 -2.11 -8.74
C LEU A 281 -30.01 -2.67 -8.28
N GLU A 282 -30.10 -3.99 -8.05
CA GLU A 282 -31.30 -4.67 -7.55
C GLU A 282 -31.50 -4.45 -6.04
N ASP A 283 -30.44 -4.64 -5.25
CA ASP A 283 -30.50 -4.68 -3.78
C ASP A 283 -29.46 -3.81 -3.07
N GLY A 284 -28.59 -3.13 -3.83
CA GLY A 284 -27.53 -2.26 -3.30
C GLY A 284 -26.33 -3.00 -2.70
N ARG A 285 -26.32 -4.34 -2.69
CA ARG A 285 -25.25 -5.12 -2.07
C ARG A 285 -23.93 -4.95 -2.84
N CYS A 286 -22.84 -4.70 -2.11
CA CYS A 286 -21.51 -4.72 -2.73
C CYS A 286 -21.12 -6.15 -3.11
N ARG A 287 -20.74 -6.36 -4.37
CA ARG A 287 -20.44 -7.69 -4.94
C ARG A 287 -18.97 -8.08 -4.77
N ASN A 288 -18.07 -7.11 -4.59
CA ASN A 288 -16.63 -7.32 -4.60
C ASN A 288 -15.90 -6.76 -3.35
N ALA A 289 -16.61 -6.49 -2.26
CA ALA A 289 -16.03 -6.15 -0.95
C ALA A 289 -16.96 -6.55 0.21
N ALA A 290 -16.40 -6.59 1.42
CA ALA A 290 -17.13 -6.94 2.65
C ALA A 290 -18.26 -5.95 2.97
N GLU A 291 -19.31 -6.46 3.62
CA GLU A 291 -20.66 -5.91 3.73
C GLU A 291 -20.77 -4.40 4.00
N LYS A 292 -20.95 -3.63 2.91
CA LYS A 292 -21.54 -2.30 2.95
C LYS A 292 -22.43 -2.08 1.73
N ALA A 293 -23.74 -2.17 1.93
CA ALA A 293 -24.72 -1.89 0.87
C ALA A 293 -24.91 -0.38 0.66
N ILE A 294 -25.32 0.00 -0.54
CA ILE A 294 -25.83 1.34 -0.84
C ILE A 294 -27.36 1.36 -0.78
N ARG A 295 -27.94 2.50 -0.43
CA ARG A 295 -29.32 2.80 -0.80
C ARG A 295 -29.37 3.07 -2.30
N VAL A 296 -30.15 2.28 -3.01
CA VAL A 296 -30.43 2.43 -4.44
C VAL A 296 -31.89 2.08 -4.69
N ARG A 297 -32.57 2.86 -5.53
CA ARG A 297 -33.91 2.56 -6.04
C ARG A 297 -34.03 2.96 -7.50
N LYS A 298 -34.74 2.15 -8.28
CA LYS A 298 -35.11 2.53 -9.65
C LYS A 298 -36.19 3.62 -9.60
N ARG A 299 -35.98 4.69 -10.35
CA ARG A 299 -36.94 5.78 -10.48
C ARG A 299 -38.13 5.29 -11.30
N SER A 300 -39.33 5.52 -10.79
CA SER A 300 -40.60 5.25 -11.45
C SER A 300 -40.86 6.19 -12.61
#